data_AF-A0A971VJU7-F1
#
_entry.id   AF-A0A971VJU7-F1
#
_cell.length_a   1.000
_cell.length_b   1.000
_cell.length_c   1.000
_cell.angle_alpha   90.00
_cell.angle_beta   90.00
_cell.angle_gamma   90.00
#
_symmetry.space_group_name_H-M   'P 1'
#
loop_
_entity.id
_entity.type
_entity.pdbx_description
1 polymer ?
#
loop_
_entity_poly.entity_id
_entity_poly.type
_entity_poly.pdbx_seq_one_letter_code
_entity_poly.pdbx_strand_id
1 'polypeptide(L)'
;QKLDVPAAEYTVQKGDSLYLIAKKYGISLYSLRKANGKWDDMIYAGQKLIIPGTASGTDAAIATYSNKGAIPYTQGDLDLLARLITAEANNQPYTAKVAVGAVVVNRVKDSRFPNTISGVIYEKSYGYYQFTPVQNGMINKPASQEAIKAARDALNGADPTNGALFFFDNSATNKWLWSKPIALRSGDMVYVY
;
A
#
# COMPACT_ATOMS: atom_id res chain seq x y z
N GLN A 1 -21.55 24.08 12.77
CA GLN A 1 -20.42 24.91 12.29
C GLN A 1 -19.81 24.20 11.10
N LYS A 2 -19.82 24.80 9.91
CA LYS A 2 -19.11 24.29 8.72
C LYS A 2 -17.71 24.89 8.79
N LEU A 3 -16.71 24.08 9.10
CA LEU A 3 -15.30 24.52 9.11
C LEU A 3 -14.85 24.70 7.66
N ASP A 4 -14.77 25.94 7.19
CA ASP A 4 -14.11 26.29 5.92
C ASP A 4 -12.59 26.31 6.17
N VAL A 5 -11.95 25.18 5.90
CA VAL A 5 -10.50 25.12 5.78
C VAL A 5 -10.16 25.59 4.36
N PRO A 6 -9.26 26.57 4.15
CA PRO A 6 -8.91 27.01 2.82
C PRO A 6 -8.35 25.83 2.01
N ALA A 7 -9.16 25.33 1.09
CA ALA A 7 -8.78 24.33 0.12
C ALA A 7 -7.90 25.00 -0.94
N ALA A 8 -6.64 24.59 -1.05
CA ALA A 8 -5.84 24.98 -2.19
C ALA A 8 -6.38 24.24 -3.42
N GLU A 9 -6.59 24.92 -4.55
CA GLU A 9 -6.93 24.26 -5.81
C GLU A 9 -5.65 23.88 -6.56
N TYR A 10 -5.63 22.69 -7.15
CA TYR A 10 -4.57 22.26 -8.07
C TYR A 10 -5.14 21.94 -9.44
N THR A 11 -4.51 22.47 -10.48
CA THR A 11 -4.84 22.13 -11.87
C THR A 11 -3.94 20.99 -12.34
N VAL A 12 -4.55 19.85 -12.65
CA VAL A 12 -3.88 18.64 -13.13
C VAL A 12 -3.08 18.95 -14.40
N GLN A 13 -1.84 18.47 -14.45
CA GLN A 13 -0.93 18.58 -15.57
C GLN A 13 -0.79 17.24 -16.30
N LYS A 14 -0.32 17.29 -17.55
CA LYS A 14 -0.05 16.07 -18.33
C LYS A 14 1.01 15.22 -17.61
N GLY A 15 0.68 13.97 -17.31
CA GLY A 15 1.57 13.05 -16.58
C GLY A 15 1.34 13.02 -15.07
N ASP A 16 0.44 13.86 -14.54
CA ASP A 16 0.05 13.74 -13.14
C ASP A 16 -0.74 12.46 -12.87
N SER A 17 -0.65 12.00 -11.63
CA SER A 17 -1.59 11.07 -11.04
C SER A 17 -2.07 11.63 -9.70
N LEU A 18 -3.24 11.21 -9.23
CA LEU A 18 -3.73 11.60 -7.91
C LEU A 18 -2.70 11.32 -6.81
N TYR A 19 -1.90 10.25 -6.96
CA TYR A 19 -0.82 9.91 -6.02
C TYR A 19 0.32 10.92 -6.08
N LEU A 20 0.82 11.27 -7.27
CA LEU A 20 1.92 12.24 -7.41
C LEU A 20 1.51 13.61 -6.87
N ILE A 21 0.26 14.01 -7.09
CA ILE A 21 -0.32 15.23 -6.54
C ILE A 21 -0.40 15.13 -5.01
N ALA A 22 -1.02 14.07 -4.48
CA ALA A 22 -1.12 13.89 -3.03
C ALA A 22 0.25 13.92 -2.35
N LYS A 23 1.24 13.22 -2.92
CA LYS A 23 2.63 13.21 -2.47
C LYS A 23 3.27 14.60 -2.53
N LYS A 24 3.07 15.34 -3.63
CA LYS A 24 3.57 16.71 -3.80
C LYS A 24 3.06 17.66 -2.72
N TYR A 25 1.81 17.48 -2.30
CA TYR A 25 1.17 18.30 -1.28
C TYR A 25 1.27 17.70 0.14
N GLY A 26 1.97 16.58 0.33
CA GLY A 26 2.11 15.94 1.64
C GLY A 26 0.81 15.43 2.26
N ILE A 27 -0.22 15.19 1.44
CA ILE A 27 -1.52 14.67 1.87
C ILE A 27 -1.68 13.20 1.44
N SER A 28 -2.62 12.49 2.05
CA SER A 28 -2.91 11.11 1.61
C SER A 28 -3.74 11.10 0.33
N LEU A 29 -3.53 10.09 -0.52
CA LEU A 29 -4.37 9.83 -1.69
C LEU A 29 -5.84 9.69 -1.27
N TYR A 30 -6.11 9.01 -0.15
CA TYR A 30 -7.45 8.89 0.42
C TYR A 30 -8.07 10.26 0.72
N SER A 31 -7.34 11.16 1.40
CA SER A 31 -7.84 12.52 1.69
C SER A 31 -8.10 13.32 0.42
N LEU A 32 -7.21 13.21 -0.58
CA LEU A 32 -7.38 13.88 -1.87
C LEU A 32 -8.62 13.35 -2.60
N ARG A 33 -8.76 12.02 -2.71
CA ARG A 33 -9.91 11.34 -3.31
C ARG A 33 -11.22 11.73 -2.62
N LYS A 34 -11.24 11.64 -1.29
CA LYS A 34 -12.40 12.01 -0.47
C LYS A 34 -12.80 13.47 -0.67
N ALA A 35 -11.84 14.39 -0.69
CA ALA A 35 -12.10 15.81 -0.89
C ALA A 35 -12.67 16.13 -2.28
N ASN A 36 -12.35 15.30 -3.28
CA ASN A 36 -12.80 15.47 -4.66
C ASN A 36 -13.95 14.54 -5.06
N GLY A 37 -14.48 13.73 -4.14
CA GLY A 37 -15.45 12.68 -4.45
C GLY A 37 -14.95 11.68 -5.51
N LYS A 38 -13.63 11.60 -5.70
CA LYS A 38 -13.02 10.91 -6.83
C LYS A 38 -12.34 9.65 -6.35
N TRP A 39 -12.95 8.50 -6.66
CA TRP A 39 -12.43 7.20 -6.26
C TRP A 39 -11.76 6.44 -7.40
N ASP A 40 -12.00 6.87 -8.64
CA ASP A 40 -11.32 6.41 -9.84
C ASP A 40 -10.00 7.16 -10.10
N ASP A 41 -9.19 6.60 -10.99
CA ASP A 41 -7.83 7.07 -11.28
C ASP A 41 -7.72 8.02 -12.48
N MET A 42 -8.82 8.22 -13.20
CA MET A 42 -8.84 8.98 -14.44
C MET A 42 -8.90 10.46 -14.13
N ILE A 43 -7.74 11.12 -14.14
CA ILE A 43 -7.65 12.58 -14.13
C ILE A 43 -7.23 13.11 -15.49
N TYR A 44 -7.73 14.28 -15.86
CA TYR A 44 -7.43 14.91 -17.14
C TYR A 44 -6.61 16.18 -16.91
N ALA A 45 -5.64 16.45 -17.78
CA ALA A 45 -4.93 17.72 -17.76
C ALA A 45 -5.95 18.87 -17.88
N GLY A 46 -5.80 19.90 -17.03
CA GLY A 46 -6.74 21.01 -16.89
C GLY A 46 -7.85 20.76 -15.86
N GLN A 47 -8.04 19.54 -15.36
CA GLN A 47 -8.98 19.27 -14.27
C GLN A 47 -8.53 19.98 -12.99
N LYS A 48 -9.46 20.64 -12.31
CA LYS A 48 -9.21 21.21 -10.98
C LYS A 48 -9.50 20.18 -9.90
N LEU A 49 -8.57 20.06 -8.96
CA LEU A 49 -8.71 19.24 -7.76
C LEU A 49 -8.63 20.13 -6.52
N ILE A 50 -9.55 19.89 -5.59
CA ILE A 50 -9.50 20.37 -4.22
C ILE A 50 -8.35 19.66 -3.53
N ILE A 51 -7.30 20.39 -3.20
CA ILE A 51 -6.28 19.92 -2.27
C ILE A 51 -6.83 20.23 -0.88
N PRO A 52 -7.31 19.21 -0.11
CA PRO A 52 -7.74 19.44 1.25
C PRO A 52 -6.59 20.12 1.99
N GLY A 53 -6.90 21.25 2.65
CA GLY A 53 -5.91 22.15 3.23
C GLY A 53 -4.84 21.36 3.97
N THR A 54 -3.58 21.64 3.64
CA THR A 54 -2.46 21.18 4.46
C THR A 54 -2.67 21.83 5.83
N ALA A 55 -2.79 21.02 6.88
CA ALA A 55 -2.46 21.51 8.21
C ALA A 55 -0.97 21.87 8.18
N SER A 56 -0.65 23.08 7.71
CA SER A 56 0.71 23.60 7.66
C SER A 56 1.02 24.23 9.00
N GLY A 57 1.89 23.57 9.77
CA GLY A 57 2.52 24.16 10.95
C GLY A 57 2.62 23.15 12.08
N THR A 58 3.85 22.65 12.29
CA THR A 58 4.27 21.78 13.40
C THR A 58 3.54 20.44 13.51
N ASP A 59 3.85 19.51 12.61
CA ASP A 59 3.79 18.07 12.88
C ASP A 59 4.68 17.28 11.90
N ALA A 60 5.92 17.74 11.72
CA ALA A 60 7.02 16.81 11.42
C ALA A 60 7.28 15.82 12.59
N ALA A 61 6.52 15.97 13.68
CA ALA A 61 6.51 15.11 14.84
C ALA A 61 5.11 14.55 15.16
N ILE A 62 4.16 14.49 14.23
CA ILE A 62 3.00 13.58 14.35
C ILE A 62 2.79 12.91 12.99
N ALA A 63 3.70 11.98 12.67
CA ALA A 63 3.22 10.66 12.26
C ALA A 63 2.27 10.21 13.37
N THR A 64 0.99 10.56 13.26
CA THR A 64 0.00 10.09 14.22
C THR A 64 0.07 8.58 14.07
N TYR A 65 0.65 7.93 15.08
CA TYR A 65 0.49 6.54 15.41
C TYR A 65 -0.99 6.29 15.70
N SER A 66 -1.84 6.52 14.70
CA SER A 66 -3.28 6.37 14.79
C SER A 66 -3.64 5.13 14.02
N ASN A 67 -3.22 4.01 14.60
CA ASN A 67 -4.03 2.82 14.85
C ASN A 67 -3.11 1.82 15.57
N LYS A 68 -3.51 1.37 16.76
CA LYS A 68 -2.90 0.23 17.46
C LYS A 68 -3.26 -1.05 16.68
N GLY A 69 -2.75 -1.17 15.46
CA GLY A 69 -2.84 -2.37 14.65
C GLY A 69 -1.82 -3.41 15.12
N ALA A 70 -1.64 -4.46 14.33
CA ALA A 70 -0.65 -5.51 14.58
C ALA A 70 0.80 -4.99 14.59
N ILE A 71 1.05 -3.85 13.93
CA ILE A 71 2.29 -3.08 13.94
C ILE A 71 1.96 -1.58 13.90
N PRO A 72 2.85 -0.69 14.38
CA PRO A 72 2.71 0.75 14.16
C PRO A 72 2.77 1.10 12.67
N TYR A 73 1.84 1.95 12.18
CA TYR A 73 1.83 2.40 10.79
C TYR A 73 1.23 3.80 10.64
N THR A 74 1.61 4.50 9.57
CA THR A 74 1.05 5.79 9.15
C THR A 74 0.03 5.62 8.02
N GLN A 75 -0.74 6.67 7.71
CA GLN A 75 -1.60 6.66 6.52
C GLN A 75 -0.81 6.50 5.21
N GLY A 76 0.43 6.98 5.17
CA GLY A 76 1.34 6.74 4.03
C GLY A 76 1.72 5.28 3.88
N ASP A 77 1.93 4.57 4.99
CA ASP A 77 2.20 3.13 4.98
C ASP A 77 0.98 2.31 4.55
N LEU A 78 -0.23 2.69 5.01
CA LEU A 78 -1.47 2.05 4.56
C LEU A 78 -1.64 2.20 3.04
N ASP A 79 -1.41 3.39 2.50
CA ASP A 79 -1.47 3.65 1.07
C ASP A 79 -0.40 2.86 0.29
N LEU A 80 0.85 2.85 0.77
CA LEU A 80 1.94 2.09 0.16
C LEU A 80 1.64 0.59 0.13
N LEU A 81 1.17 0.03 1.24
CA LEU A 81 0.80 -1.37 1.34
C LEU A 81 -0.38 -1.71 0.41
N ALA A 82 -1.39 -0.84 0.34
CA ALA A 82 -2.52 -1.04 -0.56
C ALA A 82 -2.10 -1.01 -2.04
N ARG A 83 -1.14 -0.15 -2.41
CA ARG A 83 -0.58 -0.11 -3.78
C ARG A 83 0.20 -1.38 -4.09
N LEU A 84 0.97 -1.89 -3.13
CA LEU A 84 1.64 -3.18 -3.27
C LEU A 84 0.63 -4.32 -3.48
N ILE A 85 -0.40 -4.41 -2.63
CA ILE A 85 -1.45 -5.44 -2.75
C ILE A 85 -2.17 -5.35 -4.10
N THR A 86 -2.42 -4.13 -4.59
CA THR A 86 -2.99 -3.93 -5.92
C THR A 86 -2.04 -4.50 -6.97
N ALA A 87 -0.75 -4.14 -6.92
CA ALA A 87 0.19 -4.57 -7.93
C ALA A 87 0.47 -6.09 -7.92
N GLU A 88 0.40 -6.75 -6.76
CA GLU A 88 0.68 -8.18 -6.61
C GLU A 88 -0.57 -9.07 -6.77
N ALA A 89 -1.76 -8.56 -6.42
CA ALA A 89 -2.93 -9.41 -6.19
C ALA A 89 -4.28 -8.81 -6.67
N ASN A 90 -4.29 -7.80 -7.55
CA ASN A 90 -5.55 -7.11 -7.91
C ASN A 90 -6.66 -8.04 -8.40
N ASN A 91 -6.30 -9.06 -9.20
CA ASN A 91 -7.26 -10.00 -9.82
C ASN A 91 -7.38 -11.32 -9.04
N GLN A 92 -6.86 -11.36 -7.81
CA GLN A 92 -6.90 -12.54 -6.95
C GLN A 92 -8.06 -12.45 -5.94
N PRO A 93 -8.47 -13.56 -5.32
CA PRO A 93 -9.50 -13.53 -4.28
C PRO A 93 -9.14 -12.60 -3.13
N TYR A 94 -10.16 -12.07 -2.42
CA TYR A 94 -9.93 -11.15 -1.30
C TYR A 94 -8.98 -11.72 -0.23
N THR A 95 -9.08 -13.03 0.05
CA THR A 95 -8.17 -13.72 0.98
C THR A 95 -6.70 -13.62 0.55
N ALA A 96 -6.40 -13.74 -0.75
CA ALA A 96 -5.05 -13.55 -1.28
C ALA A 96 -4.58 -12.10 -1.09
N LYS A 97 -5.45 -11.11 -1.30
CA LYS A 97 -5.12 -9.69 -1.08
C LYS A 97 -4.73 -9.43 0.38
N VAL A 98 -5.49 -9.97 1.33
CA VAL A 98 -5.17 -9.86 2.77
C VAL A 98 -3.87 -10.60 3.07
N ALA A 99 -3.64 -11.77 2.49
CA ALA A 99 -2.44 -12.57 2.68
C ALA A 99 -1.16 -11.85 2.21
N VAL A 100 -1.18 -11.14 1.07
CA VAL A 100 -0.04 -10.29 0.65
C VAL A 100 0.25 -9.21 1.70
N GLY A 101 -0.79 -8.55 2.21
CA GLY A 101 -0.67 -7.57 3.28
C GLY A 101 -0.07 -8.18 4.56
N ALA A 102 -0.54 -9.37 4.94
CA ALA A 102 -0.10 -10.08 6.12
C ALA A 102 1.37 -10.49 6.04
N VAL A 103 1.86 -10.94 4.88
CA VAL A 103 3.28 -11.25 4.66
C VAL A 103 4.17 -10.04 4.94
N VAL A 104 3.77 -8.83 4.50
CA VAL A 104 4.52 -7.60 4.81
C VAL A 104 4.53 -7.32 6.30
N VAL A 105 3.37 -7.45 6.97
CA VAL A 105 3.28 -7.28 8.43
C VAL A 105 4.13 -8.30 9.19
N ASN A 106 4.15 -9.55 8.72
CA ASN A 106 4.95 -10.63 9.31
C ASN A 106 6.46 -10.35 9.18
N ARG A 107 6.90 -9.86 8.01
CA ARG A 107 8.28 -9.42 7.81
C ARG A 107 8.64 -8.26 8.74
N VAL A 108 7.78 -7.25 8.89
CA VAL A 108 8.04 -6.13 9.82
C VAL A 108 8.24 -6.61 11.27
N LYS A 109 7.53 -7.68 11.68
CA LYS A 109 7.67 -8.28 13.01
C LYS A 109 8.89 -9.20 13.16
N ASP A 110 9.45 -9.67 12.06
CA ASP A 110 10.55 -10.61 12.04
C ASP A 110 11.90 -9.87 12.01
N SER A 111 12.75 -10.14 13.01
CA SER A 111 14.05 -9.49 13.18
C SER A 111 15.03 -9.64 11.99
N ARG A 112 14.77 -10.56 11.05
CA ARG A 112 15.58 -10.78 9.85
C ARG A 112 15.29 -9.77 8.74
N PHE A 113 14.22 -8.99 8.86
CA PHE A 113 13.77 -8.02 7.87
C PHE A 113 13.74 -6.60 8.45
N PRO A 114 13.62 -5.56 7.61
CA PRO A 114 13.39 -4.20 8.09
C PRO A 114 12.14 -4.08 8.97
N ASN A 115 12.23 -3.28 10.02
CA ASN A 115 11.15 -3.11 11.00
C ASN A 115 10.13 -2.02 10.65
N THR A 116 10.02 -1.64 9.38
CA THR A 116 9.02 -0.67 8.88
C THR A 116 8.40 -1.17 7.58
N ILE A 117 7.14 -0.81 7.34
CA ILE A 117 6.41 -1.22 6.11
C ILE A 117 7.16 -0.73 4.88
N SER A 118 7.54 0.55 4.84
CA SER A 118 8.37 1.10 3.75
C SER A 118 9.70 0.34 3.60
N GLY A 119 10.38 0.05 4.71
CA GLY A 119 11.64 -0.71 4.70
C GLY A 119 11.49 -2.08 4.06
N VAL A 120 10.45 -2.84 4.43
CA VAL A 120 10.15 -4.16 3.84
C VAL A 120 9.80 -4.04 2.36
N ILE A 121 8.94 -3.08 1.99
CA ILE A 121 8.47 -2.94 0.61
C ILE A 121 9.61 -2.51 -0.34
N TYR A 122 10.49 -1.63 0.11
CA TYR A 122 11.63 -1.15 -0.69
C TYR A 122 12.92 -1.98 -0.48
N GLU A 123 12.84 -3.07 0.28
CA GLU A 123 13.98 -3.93 0.55
C GLU A 123 14.60 -4.47 -0.74
N LYS A 124 15.94 -4.45 -0.78
CA LYS A 124 16.73 -5.04 -1.86
C LYS A 124 17.56 -6.18 -1.31
N SER A 125 17.51 -7.33 -1.97
CA SER A 125 18.38 -8.46 -1.70
C SER A 125 19.24 -8.75 -2.93
N TYR A 126 20.56 -8.77 -2.75
CA TYR A 126 21.53 -8.96 -3.84
C TYR A 126 21.31 -8.03 -5.06
N GLY A 127 20.85 -6.81 -4.83
CA GLY A 127 20.58 -5.81 -5.86
C GLY A 127 19.18 -5.84 -6.48
N TYR A 128 18.33 -6.82 -6.11
CA TYR A 128 16.98 -6.97 -6.64
C TYR A 128 15.93 -6.60 -5.59
N TYR A 129 14.87 -5.90 -6.01
CA TYR A 129 13.74 -5.62 -5.15
C TYR A 129 12.96 -6.89 -4.85
N GLN A 130 12.55 -7.04 -3.60
CA GLN A 130 11.77 -8.21 -3.20
C GLN A 130 10.33 -8.17 -3.72
N PHE A 131 9.84 -6.97 -4.04
CA PHE A 131 8.56 -6.72 -4.68
C PHE A 131 8.79 -6.10 -6.05
N THR A 132 8.50 -6.85 -7.12
CA THR A 132 8.70 -6.40 -8.50
C THR A 132 7.96 -5.10 -8.87
N PRO A 133 6.79 -4.76 -8.28
CA PRO A 133 6.11 -3.49 -8.50
C PRO A 133 6.93 -2.25 -8.18
N VAL A 134 7.90 -2.38 -7.27
CA VAL A 134 8.80 -1.28 -6.92
C VAL A 134 9.73 -0.95 -8.08
N GLN A 135 10.26 -1.97 -8.75
CA GLN A 135 11.20 -1.82 -9.85
C GLN A 135 10.55 -1.25 -11.11
N ASN A 136 9.38 -1.76 -11.48
CA ASN A 136 8.69 -1.40 -12.73
C ASN A 136 7.77 -0.16 -12.59
N GLY A 137 7.75 0.47 -11.41
CA GLY A 137 6.95 1.67 -11.15
C GLY A 137 5.46 1.42 -10.92
N MET A 138 4.98 0.16 -10.97
CA MET A 138 3.60 -0.19 -10.63
C MET A 138 3.25 0.21 -9.19
N ILE A 139 4.24 0.24 -8.28
CA ILE A 139 4.04 0.73 -6.92
C ILE A 139 3.59 2.19 -6.89
N ASN A 140 3.88 3.00 -7.91
CA ASN A 140 3.44 4.40 -7.98
C ASN A 140 2.01 4.54 -8.52
N LYS A 141 1.42 3.44 -8.99
CA LYS A 141 0.03 3.43 -9.40
C LYS A 141 -0.87 3.39 -8.18
N PRO A 142 -2.05 4.03 -8.27
CA PRO A 142 -3.03 4.03 -7.19
C PRO A 142 -3.50 2.63 -6.78
N ALA A 143 -3.92 2.50 -5.53
CA ALA A 143 -4.48 1.28 -5.00
C ALA A 143 -5.97 1.13 -5.35
N SER A 144 -6.40 -0.11 -5.62
CA SER A 144 -7.81 -0.46 -5.76
C SER A 144 -8.54 -0.43 -4.42
N GLN A 145 -9.86 -0.24 -4.43
CA GLN A 145 -10.66 -0.14 -3.20
C GLN A 145 -10.58 -1.42 -2.36
N GLU A 146 -10.58 -2.59 -3.00
CA GLU A 146 -10.40 -3.87 -2.31
C GLU A 146 -9.01 -4.00 -1.68
N ALA A 147 -7.96 -3.53 -2.35
CA ALA A 147 -6.61 -3.57 -1.81
C ALA A 147 -6.43 -2.63 -0.61
N ILE A 148 -7.08 -1.45 -0.61
CA ILE A 148 -7.11 -0.56 0.56
C ILE A 148 -7.78 -1.25 1.75
N LYS A 149 -8.89 -1.95 1.51
CA LYS A 149 -9.58 -2.71 2.55
C LYS A 149 -8.70 -3.85 3.06
N ALA A 150 -8.09 -4.63 2.17
CA ALA A 150 -7.21 -5.73 2.51
C ALA A 150 -5.96 -5.29 3.30
N ALA A 151 -5.35 -4.17 2.90
CA ALA A 151 -4.23 -3.57 3.62
C ALA A 151 -4.62 -3.20 5.06
N ARG A 152 -5.81 -2.60 5.25
CA ARG A 152 -6.32 -2.25 6.57
C ARG A 152 -6.58 -3.50 7.42
N ASP A 153 -7.19 -4.53 6.85
CA ASP A 153 -7.45 -5.79 7.56
C ASP A 153 -6.14 -6.45 8.01
N ALA A 154 -5.15 -6.53 7.13
CA ALA A 154 -3.83 -7.06 7.46
C ALA A 154 -3.11 -6.23 8.56
N LEU A 155 -3.12 -4.89 8.43
CA LEU A 155 -2.53 -4.00 9.43
C LEU A 155 -3.25 -4.07 10.78
N ASN A 156 -4.53 -4.43 10.80
CA ASN A 156 -5.31 -4.68 12.01
C ASN A 156 -5.14 -6.11 12.56
N GLY A 157 -4.32 -6.95 11.93
CA GLY A 157 -3.93 -8.27 12.42
C GLY A 157 -4.61 -9.45 11.76
N ALA A 158 -5.39 -9.24 10.69
CA ALA A 158 -5.89 -10.36 9.90
C ALA A 158 -4.72 -11.02 9.14
N ASP A 159 -4.43 -12.28 9.48
CA ASP A 159 -3.42 -13.08 8.77
C ASP A 159 -3.98 -14.46 8.42
N PRO A 160 -4.52 -14.64 7.19
CA PRO A 160 -5.01 -15.94 6.73
C PRO A 160 -3.88 -16.95 6.45
N THR A 161 -2.62 -16.52 6.47
CA THR A 161 -1.45 -17.37 6.23
C THR A 161 -0.81 -17.88 7.52
N ASN A 162 -1.19 -17.32 8.68
CA ASN A 162 -0.66 -17.70 9.98
C ASN A 162 0.88 -17.61 10.08
N GLY A 163 1.48 -16.55 9.54
CA GLY A 163 2.91 -16.28 9.66
C GLY A 163 3.75 -16.52 8.39
N ALA A 164 3.15 -16.61 7.20
CA ALA A 164 3.94 -16.74 5.98
C ALA A 164 4.85 -15.53 5.76
N LEU A 165 6.05 -15.78 5.22
CA LEU A 165 7.06 -14.76 4.92
C LEU A 165 7.29 -14.59 3.41
N PHE A 166 6.78 -15.50 2.59
CA PHE A 166 6.93 -15.45 1.14
C PHE A 166 5.62 -15.81 0.44
N PHE A 167 5.46 -15.29 -0.77
CA PHE A 167 4.39 -15.68 -1.68
C PHE A 167 4.89 -15.68 -3.12
N PHE A 168 4.18 -16.42 -3.97
CA PHE A 168 4.45 -16.51 -5.39
C PHE A 168 3.21 -16.98 -6.15
N ASP A 169 3.20 -16.74 -7.46
CA ASP A 169 2.19 -17.28 -8.37
C ASP A 169 2.41 -18.78 -8.62
N ASN A 170 1.34 -19.56 -8.76
CA ASN A 170 1.40 -21.01 -8.95
C ASN A 170 2.11 -21.45 -10.25
N SER A 171 2.35 -20.53 -11.20
CA SER A 171 3.16 -20.75 -12.40
C SER A 171 4.67 -20.60 -12.16
N ALA A 172 5.10 -20.15 -10.97
CA ALA A 172 6.51 -19.94 -10.67
C ALA A 172 7.32 -21.25 -10.77
N THR A 173 8.50 -21.16 -11.37
CA THR A 173 9.40 -22.32 -11.59
C THR A 173 10.49 -22.44 -10.52
N ASN A 174 10.52 -21.54 -9.54
CA ASN A 174 11.55 -21.48 -8.51
C ASN A 174 11.43 -22.67 -7.54
N LYS A 175 12.35 -23.64 -7.67
CA LYS A 175 12.39 -24.86 -6.85
C LYS A 175 12.53 -24.60 -5.35
N TRP A 176 13.22 -23.53 -4.96
CA TRP A 176 13.39 -23.18 -3.55
C TRP A 176 12.09 -22.70 -2.91
N LEU A 177 11.26 -21.94 -3.64
CA LEU A 177 9.94 -21.53 -3.14
C LEU A 177 9.01 -22.74 -2.97
N TRP A 178 9.03 -23.67 -3.92
CA TRP A 178 8.24 -24.90 -3.86
C TRP A 178 8.70 -25.90 -2.80
N SER A 179 9.93 -25.80 -2.28
CA SER A 179 10.39 -26.66 -1.20
C SER A 179 9.99 -26.18 0.20
N LYS A 180 9.44 -24.96 0.32
CA LYS A 180 8.98 -24.42 1.60
C LYS A 180 7.63 -25.01 2.01
N PRO A 181 7.37 -25.15 3.33
CA PRO A 181 6.06 -25.59 3.80
C PRO A 181 4.97 -24.58 3.38
N ILE A 182 3.88 -25.08 2.82
CA ILE A 182 2.77 -24.26 2.33
C ILE A 182 1.92 -23.81 3.50
N ALA A 183 1.70 -22.50 3.58
CA ALA A 183 0.85 -21.84 4.57
C ALA A 183 -0.59 -21.66 4.07
N LEU A 184 -0.74 -21.20 2.83
CA LEU A 184 -2.04 -20.93 2.20
C LEU A 184 -1.94 -21.05 0.67
N ARG A 185 -3.04 -21.50 0.05
CA ARG A 185 -3.29 -21.31 -1.39
C ARG A 185 -4.59 -20.52 -1.55
N SER A 186 -4.57 -19.46 -2.34
CA SER A 186 -5.76 -18.64 -2.60
C SER A 186 -5.70 -18.03 -3.99
N GLY A 187 -6.62 -18.43 -4.86
CA GLY A 187 -6.52 -18.14 -6.30
C GLY A 187 -5.25 -18.77 -6.87
N ASP A 188 -4.50 -18.00 -7.65
CA ASP A 188 -3.22 -18.43 -8.20
C ASP A 188 -2.05 -18.18 -7.24
N MET A 189 -2.30 -17.59 -6.07
CA MET A 189 -1.24 -17.27 -5.12
C MET A 189 -0.99 -18.40 -4.13
N VAL A 190 0.30 -18.72 -3.94
CA VAL A 190 0.82 -19.67 -2.95
C VAL A 190 1.64 -18.90 -1.93
N TYR A 191 1.39 -19.16 -0.64
CA TYR A 191 2.06 -18.53 0.49
C TYR A 191 2.83 -19.60 1.27
N VAL A 192 4.05 -19.28 1.69
CA VAL A 192 4.96 -20.21 2.37
C VAL A 192 5.72 -19.51 3.51
N TYR A 193 6.16 -20.30 4.49
CA TYR A 193 6.96 -19.84 5.63
C TYR A 193 8.42 -19.57 5.26
#